data_AF-A0A7X9J8H5-F1
#
_entry.id   AF-A0A7X9J8H5-F1
#
_cell.length_a   1.000
_cell.length_b   1.000
_cell.length_c   1.000
_cell.angle_alpha   90.00
_cell.angle_beta   90.00
_cell.angle_gamma   90.00
#
_symmetry.space_group_name_H-M   'P 1'
#
loop_
_entity.id
_entity.type
_entity.pdbx_description
1 polymer ?
#
loop_
_entity_poly.entity_id
_entity_poly.type
_entity_poly.pdbx_seq_one_letter_code
_entity_poly.pdbx_strand_id
1 'polypeptide(L)'
;MLALLFNLATAFSIALTGDRGIIAGNMAAHFWQILFNWKFILAMVLAVASRLLFMLINNQLLKIPSLAQNSTTITVFLTASSYIFIVLVNFLILNEHLTLQQIIGSVVVIAGIFIIMI
;
A
#
# COMPACT_ATOMS: atom_id res chain seq x y z
N MET A 1 -3.77 0.07 16.08
CA MET A 1 -2.39 -0.45 15.90
C MET A 1 -2.24 -1.25 14.61
N LEU A 2 -3.00 -2.31 14.38
CA LEU A 2 -2.88 -3.15 13.16
C LEU A 2 -3.04 -2.35 11.86
N ALA A 3 -3.95 -1.38 11.82
CA ALA A 3 -4.14 -0.45 10.69
C ALA A 3 -2.87 0.31 10.31
N LEU A 4 -2.15 0.83 11.31
CA LEU A 4 -0.91 1.56 11.10
C LEU A 4 0.20 0.63 10.57
N LEU A 5 0.32 -0.56 11.17
CA LEU A 5 1.28 -1.57 10.71
C LEU A 5 0.99 -2.00 9.27
N PHE A 6 -0.29 -2.19 8.92
CA PHE A 6 -0.72 -2.52 7.57
C PHE A 6 -0.33 -1.42 6.58
N ASN A 7 -0.63 -0.15 6.90
CA ASN A 7 -0.34 0.98 6.03
C ASN A 7 1.17 1.16 5.82
N LEU A 8 1.96 1.05 6.89
CA LEU A 8 3.42 1.13 6.80
C LEU A 8 4.00 -0.04 6.00
N ALA A 9 3.63 -1.29 6.31
CA ALA A 9 4.12 -2.45 5.58
C ALA A 9 3.79 -2.36 4.08
N THR A 10 2.58 -1.90 3.74
CA THR A 10 2.15 -1.67 2.36
C THR A 10 2.98 -0.57 1.69
N ALA A 11 3.13 0.58 2.35
CA ALA A 11 3.89 1.70 1.80
C ALA A 11 5.37 1.37 1.57
N PHE A 12 6.03 0.74 2.55
CA PHE A 12 7.43 0.31 2.42
C PHE A 12 7.60 -0.78 1.36
N SER A 13 6.67 -1.75 1.29
CA SER A 13 6.69 -2.76 0.23
C SER A 13 6.66 -2.11 -1.16
N ILE A 14 5.76 -1.17 -1.38
CA ILE A 14 5.60 -0.49 -2.67
C ILE A 14 6.85 0.34 -2.99
N ALA A 15 7.34 1.13 -2.03
CA ALA A 15 8.51 1.97 -2.24
C ALA A 15 9.77 1.15 -2.55
N LEU A 16 9.98 0.02 -1.89
CA LEU A 16 11.12 -0.86 -2.15
C LEU A 16 11.05 -1.51 -3.54
N THR A 17 9.85 -1.90 -4.00
CA THR A 17 9.67 -2.39 -5.38
C THR A 17 9.74 -1.29 -6.43
N GLY A 18 9.43 -0.04 -6.04
CA GLY A 18 9.45 1.14 -6.90
C GLY A 18 10.86 1.66 -7.22
N ASP A 19 11.90 1.05 -6.64
CA ASP A 19 13.28 1.47 -6.84
C ASP A 19 13.68 1.37 -8.33
N ARG A 20 14.12 2.50 -8.89
CA ARG A 20 14.49 2.59 -10.31
C ARG A 20 15.63 1.63 -10.67
N GLY A 21 16.49 1.24 -9.73
CA GLY A 21 17.54 0.25 -9.97
C GLY A 21 17.01 -1.17 -10.23
N ILE A 22 15.78 -1.47 -9.80
CA ILE A 22 15.10 -2.75 -10.08
C ILE A 22 14.30 -2.65 -11.39
N ILE A 23 13.68 -1.51 -11.65
CA ILE A 23 12.74 -1.32 -12.76
C ILE A 23 13.44 -0.90 -14.07
N ALA A 24 14.55 -0.17 -14.00
CA ALA A 24 15.20 0.37 -15.19
C ALA A 24 15.98 -0.72 -15.97
N GLY A 25 15.72 -0.81 -17.28
CA GLY A 25 16.43 -1.71 -18.20
C GLY A 25 15.57 -2.88 -18.71
N ASN A 26 16.22 -3.90 -19.26
CA ASN A 26 15.53 -5.08 -19.79
C ASN A 26 15.19 -6.06 -18.65
N MET A 27 13.99 -5.93 -18.06
CA MET A 27 13.52 -6.78 -16.96
C MET A 27 13.61 -8.28 -17.24
N ALA A 28 13.40 -8.71 -18.48
CA ALA A 28 13.47 -10.13 -18.84
C ALA A 28 14.91 -10.67 -18.76
N ALA A 29 15.91 -9.86 -19.11
CA ALA A 29 17.32 -10.24 -19.04
C ALA A 29 17.82 -10.30 -17.58
N HIS A 30 17.29 -9.44 -16.71
CA HIS A 30 17.69 -9.34 -15.31
C HIS A 30 16.75 -10.05 -14.33
N PHE A 31 15.80 -10.86 -14.84
CA PHE A 31 14.76 -11.51 -14.04
C PHE A 31 15.32 -12.25 -12.81
N TRP A 32 16.37 -13.04 -12.99
CA TRP A 32 17.03 -13.76 -11.89
C TRP A 32 17.71 -12.82 -10.89
N GLN A 33 18.34 -11.74 -11.35
CA GLN A 33 18.96 -10.75 -10.47
C GLN A 33 17.91 -9.98 -9.65
N ILE A 34 16.73 -9.72 -10.22
CA ILE A 34 15.61 -9.09 -9.53
C ILE A 34 15.10 -10.01 -8.41
N LEU A 35 14.91 -11.31 -8.69
CA LEU A 35 14.43 -12.27 -7.69
C LEU A 35 15.35 -12.41 -6.47
N PHE A 36 16.67 -12.30 -6.67
CA PHE A 36 17.65 -12.35 -5.58
C PHE A 36 18.05 -10.98 -5.03
N ASN A 37 17.42 -9.89 -5.49
CA ASN A 37 17.68 -8.56 -4.96
C ASN A 37 17.08 -8.43 -3.55
N TRP A 38 17.89 -7.96 -2.59
CA TRP A 38 17.45 -7.82 -1.20
C TRP A 38 16.25 -6.89 -1.03
N LYS A 39 16.15 -5.81 -1.84
CA LYS A 39 15.02 -4.87 -1.81
C LYS A 39 13.75 -5.58 -2.26
N PHE A 40 13.84 -6.40 -3.31
CA PHE A 40 12.73 -7.18 -3.83
C PHE A 40 12.26 -8.23 -2.83
N ILE A 41 13.18 -8.99 -2.23
CA ILE A 41 12.86 -10.00 -1.21
C ILE A 41 12.20 -9.34 0.01
N LEU A 42 12.77 -8.25 0.53
CA LEU A 42 12.20 -7.53 1.65
C LEU A 42 10.81 -6.97 1.32
N ALA A 43 10.63 -6.42 0.12
CA ALA A 43 9.33 -5.97 -0.35
C ALA A 43 8.31 -7.10 -0.41
N MET A 44 8.70 -8.30 -0.89
CA MET A 44 7.82 -9.47 -0.88
C MET A 44 7.40 -9.88 0.54
N VAL A 45 8.34 -9.91 1.49
CA VAL A 45 8.02 -10.23 2.90
C VAL A 45 7.04 -9.21 3.47
N LEU A 46 7.25 -7.93 3.22
CA LEU A 46 6.35 -6.85 3.65
C LEU A 46 4.97 -6.95 2.97
N ALA A 47 4.91 -7.32 1.69
CA ALA A 47 3.66 -7.52 0.97
C ALA A 47 2.86 -8.70 1.53
N VAL A 48 3.52 -9.80 1.88
CA VAL A 48 2.86 -10.93 2.55
C VAL A 48 2.38 -10.51 3.94
N ALA A 49 3.21 -9.80 4.71
CA ALA A 49 2.85 -9.30 6.03
C ALA A 49 1.65 -8.35 5.97
N SER A 50 1.57 -7.44 4.98
CA SER A 50 0.42 -6.56 4.82
C SER A 50 -0.85 -7.34 4.50
N ARG A 51 -0.78 -8.40 3.70
CA ARG A 51 -1.94 -9.29 3.45
C ARG A 51 -2.39 -10.03 4.70
N LEU A 52 -1.46 -10.52 5.51
CA LEU A 52 -1.78 -11.13 6.81
C LEU A 52 -2.46 -10.12 7.75
N LEU A 53 -1.91 -8.90 7.85
CA LEU A 53 -2.50 -7.82 8.66
C LEU A 53 -3.90 -7.43 8.17
N PHE A 54 -4.10 -7.37 6.86
CA PHE A 54 -5.42 -7.11 6.26
C PHE A 54 -6.44 -8.17 6.67
N MET A 55 -6.07 -9.46 6.63
CA MET A 55 -6.94 -10.55 7.09
C MET A 55 -7.22 -10.47 8.59
N LEU A 56 -6.21 -10.13 9.40
CA LEU A 56 -6.38 -9.96 10.85
C LEU A 56 -7.32 -8.79 11.19
N ILE A 57 -7.20 -7.66 10.49
CA ILE A 57 -8.08 -6.50 10.66
C ILE A 57 -9.53 -6.91 10.32
N ASN A 58 -9.75 -7.55 9.17
CA ASN A 58 -11.09 -8.03 8.79
C ASN A 58 -11.66 -9.01 9.83
N ASN A 59 -10.86 -9.97 10.29
CA ASN A 59 -11.26 -10.93 11.32
C ASN A 59 -11.66 -10.23 12.64
N GLN A 60 -10.93 -9.20 13.05
CA GLN A 60 -11.28 -8.43 14.25
C GLN A 60 -12.57 -7.63 14.08
N LEU A 61 -12.78 -7.02 12.91
CA LEU A 61 -14.01 -6.27 12.62
C LEU A 61 -15.24 -7.17 12.60
N LEU A 62 -15.12 -8.40 12.06
CA LEU A 62 -16.20 -9.39 12.06
C LEU A 62 -16.60 -9.84 13.47
N LYS A 63 -15.69 -9.78 14.44
CA LYS A 63 -15.97 -10.14 15.85
C LYS A 63 -16.70 -9.04 16.62
N ILE A 64 -16.81 -7.83 16.06
CA ILE A 64 -17.50 -6.71 16.69
C ILE A 64 -18.89 -6.57 16.03
N PRO A 65 -19.99 -6.89 16.74
CA PRO A 65 -21.33 -6.96 16.12
C PRO A 65 -21.76 -5.69 15.40
N SER A 66 -21.39 -4.51 15.92
CA SER A 66 -21.70 -3.21 15.30
C SER A 66 -20.87 -2.88 14.06
N LEU A 67 -19.73 -3.56 13.85
CA LEU A 67 -18.83 -3.32 12.71
C LEU A 67 -18.84 -4.45 11.68
N ALA A 68 -19.35 -5.63 12.04
CA ALA A 68 -19.33 -6.81 11.20
C ALA A 68 -20.03 -6.60 9.85
N GLN A 69 -21.19 -5.93 9.85
CA GLN A 69 -21.96 -5.63 8.63
C GLN A 69 -21.19 -4.74 7.64
N ASN A 70 -20.34 -3.85 8.15
CA ASN A 70 -19.57 -2.89 7.36
C ASN A 70 -18.07 -3.21 7.33
N SER A 71 -17.67 -4.42 7.73
CA SER A 71 -16.26 -4.80 7.90
C SER A 71 -15.46 -4.67 6.60
N THR A 72 -16.03 -5.06 5.47
CA THR A 72 -15.43 -4.90 4.14
C THR A 72 -15.29 -3.42 3.77
N THR A 73 -16.31 -2.60 4.05
CA THR A 73 -16.26 -1.15 3.77
C THR A 73 -15.18 -0.45 4.60
N ILE A 74 -15.09 -0.79 5.90
CA ILE A 74 -14.07 -0.26 6.81
C ILE A 74 -12.66 -0.65 6.33
N THR A 75 -12.47 -1.86 5.80
CA THR A 75 -11.15 -2.29 5.33
C THR A 75 -10.79 -1.70 3.96
N VAL A 76 -11.76 -1.39 3.10
CA VAL A 76 -11.53 -0.55 1.91
C VAL A 76 -11.09 0.86 2.33
N PHE A 77 -11.71 1.44 3.35
CA PHE A 77 -11.32 2.76 3.87
C PHE A 77 -9.87 2.76 4.38
N LEU A 78 -9.52 1.71 5.11
CA LEU A 78 -8.16 1.50 5.61
C LEU A 78 -7.16 1.33 4.46
N THR A 79 -7.54 0.63 3.39
CA THR A 79 -6.71 0.51 2.17
C THR A 79 -6.55 1.86 1.48
N ALA A 80 -7.62 2.64 1.32
CA ALA A 80 -7.54 3.98 0.74
C ALA A 80 -6.63 4.91 1.57
N SER A 81 -6.69 4.79 2.91
CA SER A 81 -5.80 5.56 3.80
C SER A 81 -4.31 5.23 3.57
N SER A 82 -3.99 4.01 3.12
CA SER A 82 -2.61 3.61 2.82
C SER A 82 -1.98 4.42 1.69
N TYR A 83 -2.77 4.99 0.77
CA TYR A 83 -2.25 5.84 -0.32
C TYR A 83 -1.50 7.07 0.21
N ILE A 84 -1.96 7.65 1.33
CA ILE A 84 -1.26 8.77 1.97
C ILE A 84 0.13 8.33 2.43
N PHE A 85 0.23 7.15 3.04
CA PHE A 85 1.50 6.59 3.48
C PHE A 85 2.41 6.25 2.29
N ILE A 86 1.85 5.68 1.22
CA ILE A 86 2.60 5.35 -0.01
C ILE A 86 3.22 6.62 -0.59
N VAL A 87 2.43 7.68 -0.76
CA VAL A 87 2.93 8.96 -1.27
C VAL A 87 4.04 9.53 -0.39
N LEU A 88 3.85 9.52 0.93
CA LEU A 88 4.83 10.03 1.88
C LEU A 88 6.13 9.23 1.84
N VAL A 89 6.05 7.90 1.81
CA VAL A 89 7.22 7.03 1.75
C VAL A 89 7.94 7.15 0.40
N ASN A 90 7.21 7.27 -0.71
CA ASN A 90 7.82 7.50 -2.03
C ASN A 90 8.56 8.85 -2.08
N PHE A 91 8.01 9.90 -1.48
CA PHE A 91 8.69 11.19 -1.36
C PHE A 91 9.99 11.07 -0.55
N LEU A 92 10.00 10.34 0.56
CA LEU A 92 11.17 10.20 1.43
C LEU A 92 12.24 9.23 0.91
N ILE A 93 11.84 8.10 0.32
CA ILE A 93 12.75 7.01 -0.09
C ILE A 93 13.18 7.17 -1.55
N LEU A 94 12.23 7.44 -2.44
CA LEU A 94 12.47 7.47 -3.89
C LEU A 94 12.73 8.89 -4.40
N ASN A 95 12.63 9.92 -3.53
CA ASN A 95 12.66 11.34 -3.90
C ASN A 95 11.68 11.68 -5.03
N GLU A 96 10.51 11.02 -5.03
CA GLU A 96 9.47 11.29 -6.00
C GLU A 96 8.65 12.49 -5.58
N HIS A 97 8.68 13.54 -6.41
CA HIS A 97 7.86 14.72 -6.25
C HIS A 97 6.58 14.59 -7.08
N LEU A 98 5.44 14.57 -6.41
CA LEU A 98 4.16 14.59 -7.10
C LEU A 98 3.92 15.94 -7.76
N THR A 99 3.41 15.91 -8.99
CA THR A 99 2.93 17.12 -9.65
C THR A 99 1.59 17.55 -9.05
N LEU A 100 1.24 18.82 -9.21
CA LEU A 100 -0.06 19.35 -8.75
C LEU A 100 -1.25 18.55 -9.32
N GLN A 101 -1.13 18.07 -10.57
CA GLN A 101 -2.14 17.23 -11.21
C GLN A 101 -2.30 15.87 -10.52
N GLN A 102 -1.19 15.23 -10.12
CA GLN A 102 -1.24 13.95 -9.40
C GLN A 102 -1.82 14.11 -7.99
N ILE A 103 -1.53 15.22 -7.33
CA ILE A 103 -2.13 15.56 -6.02
C ILE A 103 -3.64 15.73 -6.18
N ILE A 104 -4.09 16.54 -7.14
CA ILE A 104 -5.52 16.74 -7.42
C ILE A 104 -6.19 15.41 -7.76
N GLY A 105 -5.59 14.59 -8.63
CA GLY A 105 -6.10 13.28 -9.00
C GLY A 105 -6.22 12.34 -7.78
N SER A 106 -5.22 12.32 -6.90
CA SER A 106 -5.25 11.53 -5.67
C SER A 106 -6.36 11.98 -4.72
N VAL A 107 -6.57 13.29 -4.57
CA VAL A 107 -7.67 13.85 -3.76
C VAL A 107 -9.02 13.45 -4.34
N VAL A 108 -9.20 13.54 -5.67
CA VAL A 108 -10.45 13.14 -6.34
C VAL A 108 -10.74 11.66 -6.13
N VAL A 109 -9.74 10.78 -6.25
CA VAL A 109 -9.90 9.34 -6.00
C VAL A 109 -10.31 9.09 -4.55
N ILE A 110 -9.64 9.71 -3.58
CA ILE A 110 -9.98 9.58 -2.16
C ILE A 110 -11.40 10.08 -1.91
N ALA A 111 -11.78 11.25 -2.44
CA ALA A 111 -13.12 11.80 -2.31
C ALA A 111 -14.19 10.89 -2.94
N GLY A 112 -13.93 10.31 -4.12
CA GLY A 112 -14.82 9.35 -4.76
C GLY A 112 -15.04 8.10 -3.92
N ILE A 113 -13.98 7.57 -3.29
CA ILE A 113 -14.09 6.46 -2.33
C ILE A 113 -14.98 6.86 -1.15
N PHE A 114 -14.81 8.07 -0.60
CA PHE A 114 -15.67 8.56 0.48
C PHE A 114 -17.14 8.71 0.06
N ILE A 115 -17.42 9.19 -1.16
CA ILE A 115 -18.80 9.36 -1.66
C ILE A 115 -19.51 8.02 -1.80
N ILE A 116 -18.84 6.99 -2.34
CA ILE A 116 -19.40 5.63 -2.46
C ILE A 116 -19.75 5.04 -1.08
N MET A 117 -19.09 5.52 -0.02
CA MET A 117 -19.24 5.01 1.33
C MET A 117 -20.34 5.69 2.16
N ILE A 118 -20.88 6.83 1.71
CA ILE A 118 -21.99 7.55 2.36
C ILE A 118 -23.31 7.05 1.77
#